data_AF-A0A6J3HN18-F1
#
_entry.id   AF-A0A6J3HN18-F1
#
_cell.length_a   1.000
_cell.length_b   1.000
_cell.length_c   1.000
_cell.angle_alpha   90.00
_cell.angle_beta   90.00
_cell.angle_gamma   90.00
#
_symmetry.space_group_name_H-M   'P 1'
#
loop_
_entity.id
_entity.type
_entity.pdbx_description
1 polymer ?
#
loop_
_entity_poly.entity_id
_entity_poly.type
_entity_poly.pdbx_seq_one_letter_code
_entity_poly.pdbx_strand_id
1 'polypeptide(L)'
;MLTGYLHIGPTHLDFDNAIFAGMHFKYTLFVKVSDKGSPVLSTIITVIVSVSCINELNPVGTASAFTFSVFENSPVDTLVGKVTFIDADWSFNNMKYTIVGGNLGTPPKFYIEPDTGVIKLLDSLDREIESQYKISVRVTDLDNDAIPDPFKQRSGTAHVTINVLVRMSHCL
;
A
#
# COMPACT_ATOMS: atom_id res chain seq x y z
N MET A 1 -4.97 -47.97 -6.32
CA MET A 1 -5.31 -46.57 -6.70
C MET A 1 -4.08 -45.99 -7.38
N LEU A 2 -4.19 -45.53 -8.63
CA LEU A 2 -3.09 -44.81 -9.29
C LEU A 2 -3.24 -43.33 -8.94
N THR A 3 -2.25 -42.76 -8.28
CA THR A 3 -2.15 -41.32 -8.03
C THR A 3 -1.06 -40.74 -8.93
N GLY A 4 -1.29 -39.52 -9.40
CA GLY A 4 -0.31 -38.73 -10.11
C GLY A 4 -0.32 -37.33 -9.51
N TYR A 5 0.83 -36.68 -9.49
CA TYR A 5 0.96 -35.32 -8.97
C TYR A 5 1.15 -34.35 -10.13
N LEU A 6 0.49 -33.21 -10.06
CA LEU A 6 0.83 -32.06 -10.89
C LEU A 6 1.96 -31.30 -10.21
N HIS A 7 3.06 -31.09 -10.91
CA HIS A 7 4.16 -30.25 -10.44
C HIS A 7 4.17 -28.96 -11.24
N ILE A 8 4.19 -27.83 -10.54
CA ILE A 8 4.51 -26.54 -11.14
C ILE A 8 6.04 -26.51 -11.27
N GLY A 9 6.53 -26.17 -12.46
CA GLY A 9 7.97 -26.08 -12.73
C GLY A 9 8.63 -24.93 -11.96
N PRO A 10 9.94 -24.67 -12.17
CA PRO A 10 10.69 -23.63 -11.44
C PRO A 10 10.26 -22.20 -11.75
N THR A 11 9.27 -22.00 -12.62
CA THR A 11 8.68 -20.69 -12.92
C THR A 11 7.89 -20.19 -11.72
N HIS A 12 8.30 -19.04 -11.19
CA HIS A 12 7.51 -18.24 -10.26
C HIS A 12 6.25 -17.79 -10.99
N LEU A 13 5.07 -18.22 -10.54
CA LEU A 13 3.77 -17.77 -11.07
C LEU A 13 3.40 -16.42 -10.44
N ASP A 14 4.35 -15.50 -10.43
CA ASP A 14 4.20 -14.14 -9.94
C ASP A 14 4.02 -13.25 -11.16
N PHE A 15 2.79 -12.78 -11.28
CA PHE A 15 2.38 -11.88 -12.33
C PHE A 15 1.91 -10.56 -11.74
N ASP A 16 2.33 -10.23 -10.51
CA ASP A 16 1.83 -9.11 -9.74
C ASP A 16 2.59 -7.83 -10.14
N ASN A 17 2.52 -7.50 -11.43
CA ASN A 17 3.14 -6.32 -11.98
C ASN A 17 2.19 -5.52 -12.88
N ALA A 18 2.56 -4.26 -13.12
CA ALA A 18 1.76 -3.31 -13.88
C ALA A 18 1.47 -3.71 -15.34
N ILE A 19 2.25 -4.63 -15.93
CA ILE A 19 2.04 -5.11 -17.30
C ILE A 19 0.93 -6.16 -17.34
N PHE A 20 0.83 -6.98 -16.29
CA PHE A 20 -0.14 -8.08 -16.18
C PHE A 20 -1.34 -7.76 -15.30
N ALA A 21 -1.32 -6.60 -14.67
CA ALA A 21 -2.46 -5.77 -14.30
C ALA A 21 -3.83 -6.13 -14.91
N GLY A 22 -4.66 -6.85 -14.15
CA GLY A 22 -6.03 -7.20 -14.58
C GLY A 22 -6.11 -8.37 -15.57
N MET A 23 -4.99 -9.03 -15.86
CA MET A 23 -4.98 -10.32 -16.56
C MET A 23 -5.29 -11.44 -15.57
N HIS A 24 -6.20 -12.32 -15.94
CA HIS A 24 -6.47 -13.56 -15.20
C HIS A 24 -5.75 -14.72 -15.89
N PHE A 25 -4.65 -15.18 -15.30
CA PHE A 25 -3.90 -16.31 -15.86
C PHE A 25 -4.63 -17.61 -15.58
N LYS A 26 -5.01 -18.30 -16.65
CA LYS A 26 -5.68 -19.60 -16.62
C LYS A 26 -4.94 -20.60 -17.46
N TYR A 27 -4.60 -21.74 -16.87
CA TYR A 27 -4.01 -22.88 -17.55
C TYR A 27 -5.03 -24.00 -17.62
N THR A 28 -5.23 -24.55 -18.82
CA THR A 28 -6.13 -25.67 -19.05
C THR A 28 -5.30 -26.91 -19.36
N LEU A 29 -5.43 -27.94 -18.54
CA LEU A 29 -4.73 -29.21 -18.69
C LEU A 29 -5.72 -30.32 -19.03
N PHE A 30 -5.37 -31.14 -20.03
CA PHE A 30 -6.13 -32.33 -20.40
C PHE A 30 -5.42 -33.58 -19.87
N VAL A 31 -6.01 -34.23 -18.87
CA VAL A 31 -5.47 -35.43 -18.23
C VAL A 31 -6.13 -36.66 -18.85
N LYS A 32 -5.37 -37.48 -19.57
CA LYS A 32 -5.86 -38.76 -20.12
C LYS A 32 -5.60 -39.90 -19.14
N VAL A 33 -6.63 -40.66 -18.81
CA VAL A 33 -6.54 -41.89 -18.00
C VAL A 33 -6.94 -43.07 -18.87
N SER A 34 -6.13 -44.14 -18.88
CA SER A 34 -6.38 -45.36 -19.66
C SER A 34 -6.27 -46.60 -18.78
N ASP A 35 -7.07 -47.63 -19.06
CA ASP A 35 -6.93 -48.93 -18.41
C ASP A 35 -5.87 -49.82 -19.10
N LYS A 36 -5.67 -51.05 -18.60
CA LYS A 36 -4.79 -52.06 -19.20
C LYS A 36 -5.59 -53.17 -19.92
N GLY A 37 -6.84 -52.89 -20.28
CA GLY A 37 -7.72 -53.86 -20.91
C GLY A 37 -7.31 -54.19 -22.35
N SER A 38 -7.97 -55.19 -22.94
CA SER A 38 -7.88 -55.48 -24.37
C SER A 38 -9.30 -55.68 -24.90
N PRO A 39 -9.91 -54.66 -25.55
CA PRO A 39 -9.31 -53.38 -25.94
C PRO A 39 -9.07 -52.43 -24.75
N VAL A 40 -8.09 -51.52 -24.90
CA VAL A 40 -7.83 -50.45 -23.92
C VAL A 40 -8.94 -49.40 -23.99
N LEU A 41 -9.50 -49.04 -22.85
CA LEU A 41 -10.41 -47.89 -22.73
C LEU A 41 -9.71 -46.69 -22.11
N SER A 42 -10.09 -45.49 -22.52
CA SER A 42 -9.53 -44.25 -21.97
C SER A 42 -10.54 -43.12 -21.90
N THR A 43 -10.33 -42.20 -20.96
CA THR A 43 -11.11 -40.96 -20.78
C THR A 43 -10.18 -39.76 -20.62
N ILE A 44 -10.70 -38.55 -20.87
CA ILE A 44 -9.98 -37.29 -20.70
C ILE A 44 -10.73 -36.43 -19.67
N ILE A 45 -9.99 -35.89 -18.70
CA ILE A 45 -10.48 -34.97 -17.67
C ILE A 45 -9.83 -33.61 -17.92
N THR A 46 -10.62 -32.54 -17.84
CA THR A 46 -10.09 -31.16 -17.94
C THR A 46 -9.83 -30.62 -16.54
N VAL A 47 -8.62 -30.11 -16.31
CA VAL A 47 -8.22 -29.42 -15.08
C VAL A 47 -7.94 -27.95 -15.41
N ILE A 48 -8.57 -27.04 -14.69
CA ILE A 48 -8.38 -25.59 -14.86
C ILE A 48 -7.61 -25.08 -13.64
N VAL A 49 -6.43 -24.51 -13.89
CA VAL A 49 -5.61 -23.84 -12.88
C VAL A 49 -5.75 -22.33 -13.10
N SER A 50 -6.22 -21.61 -12.09
CA SER A 50 -6.27 -20.15 -12.10
C SER A 50 -5.19 -19.60 -11.18
N VAL A 51 -4.46 -18.58 -11.64
CA VAL A 51 -3.51 -17.84 -10.81
C VAL A 51 -4.17 -16.54 -10.38
N SER A 52 -4.18 -16.31 -9.08
CA SER A 52 -4.68 -15.08 -8.45
C SER A 52 -3.50 -14.19 -8.07
N CYS A 53 -3.65 -12.89 -8.28
CA CYS A 53 -2.76 -11.89 -7.72
C CYS A 53 -2.90 -11.83 -6.20
N ILE A 54 -1.80 -11.59 -5.50
CA ILE A 54 -1.75 -11.38 -4.05
C ILE A 54 -1.00 -10.09 -3.72
N ASN A 55 -1.32 -9.46 -2.60
CA ASN A 55 -0.59 -8.29 -2.12
C ASN A 55 0.69 -8.74 -1.36
N GLU A 56 1.88 -8.47 -1.91
CA GLU A 56 3.17 -9.01 -1.45
C GLU A 56 4.13 -7.95 -0.90
N LEU A 57 3.99 -6.71 -1.35
CA LEU A 57 4.88 -5.59 -1.09
C LEU A 57 4.20 -4.56 -0.19
N ASN A 58 5.01 -3.87 0.62
CA ASN A 58 4.48 -2.81 1.46
C ASN A 58 4.54 -1.49 0.69
N PRO A 59 3.58 -0.57 0.92
CA PRO A 59 3.71 0.80 0.45
C PRO A 59 5.03 1.41 0.93
N VAL A 60 5.79 2.05 0.04
CA VAL A 60 7.05 2.71 0.34
C VAL A 60 6.93 4.20 0.10
N GLY A 61 7.38 5.02 1.05
CA GLY A 61 7.43 6.47 0.87
C GLY A 61 8.35 6.85 -0.30
N THR A 62 7.94 7.82 -1.12
CA THR A 62 8.77 8.33 -2.24
C THR A 62 10.07 8.98 -1.76
N ALA A 63 10.15 9.28 -0.47
CA ALA A 63 11.34 9.74 0.23
C ALA A 63 11.49 8.96 1.54
N SER A 64 12.74 8.77 1.99
CA SER A 64 13.05 8.15 3.28
C SER A 64 12.59 8.99 4.48
N ALA A 65 12.48 10.31 4.29
CA ALA A 65 11.90 11.24 5.24
C ALA A 65 11.33 12.46 4.50
N PHE A 66 10.25 13.02 5.03
CA PHE A 66 9.66 14.26 4.51
C PHE A 66 9.99 15.42 5.44
N THR A 67 10.29 16.59 4.86
CA THR A 67 10.51 17.82 5.63
C THR A 67 9.66 18.93 5.05
N PHE A 68 8.89 19.59 5.91
CA PHE A 68 8.04 20.71 5.57
C PHE A 68 8.30 21.87 6.52
N SER A 69 7.76 23.04 6.17
CA SER A 69 7.83 24.24 6.99
C SER A 69 6.49 24.96 6.95
N VAL A 70 6.09 25.53 8.09
CA VAL A 70 4.86 26.29 8.25
C VAL A 70 5.12 27.48 9.15
N PHE A 71 4.52 28.64 8.85
CA PHE A 71 4.67 29.82 9.71
C PHE A 71 3.82 29.66 10.97
N GLU A 72 4.32 30.13 12.11
CA GLU A 72 3.63 30.05 13.39
C GLU A 72 2.23 30.71 13.38
N ASN A 73 2.07 31.77 12.58
CA ASN A 73 0.83 32.54 12.44
C ASN A 73 -0.09 32.04 11.31
N SER A 74 0.20 30.87 10.75
CA SER A 74 -0.64 30.29 9.69
C SER A 74 -2.03 29.97 10.24
N PRO A 75 -3.12 30.30 9.51
CA PRO A 75 -4.46 29.96 9.95
C PRO A 75 -4.66 28.43 9.98
N VAL A 76 -5.57 27.96 10.82
CA VAL A 76 -6.07 26.57 10.78
C VAL A 76 -6.55 26.24 9.35
N ASP A 77 -6.39 24.98 8.94
CA ASP A 77 -6.62 24.45 7.59
C ASP A 77 -5.52 24.81 6.55
N THR A 78 -4.45 25.50 6.95
CA THR A 78 -3.28 25.75 6.08
C THR A 78 -2.65 24.43 5.62
N LEU A 79 -2.40 24.31 4.31
CA LEU A 79 -1.62 23.21 3.73
C LEU A 79 -0.16 23.29 4.19
N VAL A 80 0.31 22.27 4.89
CA VAL A 80 1.69 22.16 5.38
C VAL A 80 2.57 21.39 4.40
N GLY A 81 2.03 20.33 3.81
CA GLY A 81 2.76 19.49 2.89
C GLY A 81 1.95 18.29 2.44
N LYS A 82 2.56 17.42 1.63
CA LYS A 82 1.95 16.18 1.17
C LYS A 82 2.99 15.07 1.22
N VAL A 83 2.66 13.99 1.90
CA VAL A 83 3.44 12.75 1.81
C VAL A 83 2.92 11.91 0.65
N THR A 84 3.81 11.18 -0.01
CA THR A 84 3.45 10.30 -1.13
C THR A 84 4.09 8.95 -0.91
N PHE A 85 3.31 7.90 -1.14
CA PHE A 85 3.76 6.52 -1.09
C PHE A 85 3.50 5.87 -2.45
N ILE A 86 4.30 4.87 -2.77
CA ILE A 86 4.15 4.02 -3.95
C ILE A 86 4.05 2.60 -3.43
N ASP A 87 3.02 1.89 -3.89
CA ASP A 87 2.97 0.44 -3.80
C ASP A 87 3.38 -0.14 -5.15
N ALA A 88 4.26 -1.14 -5.11
CA ALA A 88 4.74 -1.79 -6.32
C ALA A 88 3.78 -2.88 -6.82
N ASP A 89 2.82 -3.30 -5.98
CA ASP A 89 1.78 -4.24 -6.34
C ASP A 89 0.69 -3.53 -7.14
N TRP A 90 0.28 -4.13 -8.26
CA TRP A 90 -0.71 -3.51 -9.14
C TRP A 90 -2.13 -3.60 -8.58
N SER A 91 -2.90 -2.50 -8.73
CA SER A 91 -4.28 -2.24 -8.26
C SER A 91 -4.47 -1.85 -6.78
N PHE A 92 -3.39 -1.76 -6.01
CA PHE A 92 -3.42 -1.34 -4.59
C PHE A 92 -3.11 0.15 -4.36
N ASN A 93 -3.26 0.99 -5.39
CA ASN A 93 -3.09 2.45 -5.29
C ASN A 93 -4.15 3.15 -4.42
N ASN A 94 -5.17 2.42 -3.97
CA ASN A 94 -6.11 2.94 -2.99
C ASN A 94 -5.47 2.85 -1.62
N MET A 95 -4.82 3.94 -1.21
CA MET A 95 -4.06 4.04 0.03
C MET A 95 -4.78 4.93 1.02
N LYS A 96 -4.77 4.53 2.30
CA LYS A 96 -5.29 5.32 3.43
C LYS A 96 -4.15 5.84 4.29
N TYR A 97 -4.12 7.15 4.46
CA TYR A 97 -3.09 7.87 5.19
C TYR A 97 -3.54 8.17 6.62
N THR A 98 -2.68 7.95 7.61
CA THR A 98 -2.95 8.23 9.02
C THR A 98 -1.71 8.74 9.75
N ILE A 99 -1.88 9.68 10.67
CA ILE A 99 -0.82 10.06 11.61
C ILE A 99 -0.88 9.11 12.80
N VAL A 100 0.18 8.33 13.03
CA VAL A 100 0.24 7.28 14.05
C VAL A 100 1.16 7.63 15.23
N GLY A 101 1.87 8.76 15.17
CA GLY A 101 2.74 9.19 16.27
C GLY A 101 3.25 10.62 16.13
N GLY A 102 3.74 11.18 17.24
CA GLY A 102 4.41 12.49 17.29
C GLY A 102 3.50 13.72 17.27
N ASN A 103 2.19 13.53 17.20
CA ASN A 103 1.19 14.60 17.16
C ASN A 103 0.40 14.65 18.48
N LEU A 104 1.12 14.83 19.59
CA LEU A 104 0.64 14.59 20.96
C LEU A 104 -0.19 15.73 21.59
N GLY A 105 -0.46 16.82 20.85
CA GLY A 105 -1.27 17.94 21.34
C GLY A 105 -2.73 17.52 21.63
N THR A 106 -3.41 18.25 22.52
CA THR A 106 -4.86 18.12 22.74
C THR A 106 -5.50 19.51 22.60
N PRO A 107 -6.07 19.86 21.43
CA PRO A 107 -6.19 19.02 20.23
C PRO A 107 -4.85 18.77 19.50
N PRO A 108 -4.77 17.74 18.64
CA PRO A 108 -3.58 17.53 17.80
C PRO A 108 -3.30 18.75 16.92
N LYS A 109 -2.03 19.02 16.62
CA LYS A 109 -1.62 20.18 15.83
C LYS A 109 -1.82 19.99 14.33
N PHE A 110 -1.76 18.75 13.86
CA PHE A 110 -1.88 18.43 12.44
C PHE A 110 -2.98 17.42 12.17
N TYR A 111 -3.55 17.50 10.98
CA TYR A 111 -4.45 16.52 10.39
C TYR A 111 -3.84 16.04 9.06
N ILE A 112 -4.09 14.79 8.69
CA ILE A 112 -3.77 14.27 7.36
C ILE A 112 -5.04 13.83 6.66
N GLU A 113 -5.22 14.28 5.42
CA GLU A 113 -6.31 13.84 4.55
C GLU A 113 -6.10 12.35 4.18
N PRO A 114 -7.05 11.45 4.54
CA PRO A 114 -6.87 10.01 4.39
C PRO A 114 -6.67 9.53 2.96
N ASP A 115 -7.17 10.25 1.97
CA ASP A 115 -7.15 9.83 0.56
C ASP A 115 -6.01 10.46 -0.25
N THR A 116 -5.47 11.58 0.21
CA THR A 116 -4.55 12.40 -0.58
C THR A 116 -3.15 12.50 0.03
N GLY A 117 -3.00 12.15 1.31
CA GLY A 117 -1.75 12.32 2.06
C GLY A 117 -1.38 13.79 2.34
N VAL A 118 -2.31 14.73 2.12
CA VAL A 118 -2.11 16.16 2.41
C VAL A 118 -2.19 16.39 3.91
N ILE A 119 -1.14 16.99 4.45
CA ILE A 119 -1.05 17.39 5.86
C ILE A 119 -1.50 18.84 5.97
N LYS A 120 -2.43 19.10 6.89
CA LYS A 120 -2.97 20.42 7.18
C LYS A 120 -2.80 20.78 8.65
N LEU A 121 -2.74 22.08 8.91
CA LEU A 121 -2.73 22.62 10.26
C LEU A 121 -4.12 22.49 10.88
N LEU A 122 -4.21 21.90 12.08
CA LEU A 122 -5.47 21.69 12.80
C LEU A 122 -5.64 22.63 14.00
N ASP A 123 -4.53 23.14 14.55
CA ASP A 123 -4.53 24.03 15.71
C ASP A 123 -3.36 25.02 15.64
N SER A 124 -3.43 26.14 16.35
CA SER A 124 -2.44 27.21 16.30
C SER A 124 -1.05 26.73 16.72
N LEU A 125 -0.02 27.31 16.10
CA LEU A 125 1.38 27.05 16.43
C LEU A 125 1.95 28.21 17.24
N ASP A 126 3.00 27.89 18.00
CA ASP A 126 3.81 28.86 18.71
C ASP A 126 5.24 28.33 18.65
N ARG A 127 6.11 29.05 17.94
CA ARG A 127 7.48 28.61 17.71
C ARG A 127 8.30 28.62 19.00
N GLU A 128 8.02 29.55 19.90
CA GLU A 128 8.72 29.67 21.18
C GLU A 128 8.36 28.52 22.12
N ILE A 129 7.18 27.91 21.97
CA ILE A 129 6.79 26.69 22.67
C ILE A 129 7.37 25.44 21.99
N GLU A 130 7.14 25.30 20.69
CA GLU A 130 7.59 24.14 19.92
C GLU A 130 8.00 24.57 18.51
N SER A 131 9.29 24.50 18.23
CA SER A 131 9.86 24.93 16.95
C SER A 131 9.87 23.82 15.89
N GLN A 132 9.65 22.57 16.29
CA GLN A 132 9.69 21.43 15.37
C GLN A 132 8.79 20.28 15.81
N TYR A 133 7.99 19.77 14.88
CA TYR A 133 7.19 18.56 15.09
C TYR A 133 7.75 17.40 14.27
N LYS A 134 7.96 16.26 14.92
CA LYS A 134 8.33 15.00 14.26
C LYS A 134 7.16 14.05 14.35
N ILE A 135 6.43 13.89 13.25
CA ILE A 135 5.26 13.00 13.19
C ILE A 135 5.57 11.75 12.37
N SER A 136 4.92 10.64 12.72
CA SER A 136 4.98 9.39 11.98
C SER A 136 3.69 9.22 11.19
N VAL A 137 3.80 9.08 9.87
CA VAL A 137 2.66 8.85 8.98
C VAL A 137 2.70 7.41 8.50
N ARG A 138 1.60 6.69 8.71
CA ARG A 138 1.37 5.35 8.18
C ARG A 138 0.46 5.44 6.96
N VAL A 139 0.80 4.65 5.95
CA VAL A 139 -0.06 4.38 4.79
C VAL A 139 -0.40 2.90 4.78
N THR A 140 -1.68 2.62 4.57
CA THR A 140 -2.21 1.26 4.46
C THR A 140 -2.91 1.13 3.11
N ASP A 141 -2.63 0.08 2.35
CA ASP A 141 -3.39 -0.22 1.13
C ASP A 141 -4.82 -0.70 1.46
N LEU A 142 -5.71 -0.66 0.46
CA LEU A 142 -7.02 -1.28 0.55
C LEU A 142 -6.92 -2.72 0.05
N ASP A 143 -7.04 -3.66 0.99
CA ASP A 143 -7.35 -5.09 0.83
C ASP A 143 -8.32 -5.37 -0.34
N ASN A 144 -7.77 -5.47 -1.56
CA ASN A 144 -8.53 -5.75 -2.77
C ASN A 144 -8.22 -7.15 -3.33
N ASP A 145 -7.66 -8.04 -2.48
CA ASP A 145 -7.27 -9.37 -2.90
C ASP A 145 -8.49 -10.21 -3.27
N ALA A 146 -8.40 -10.92 -4.40
CA ALA A 146 -9.46 -11.81 -4.87
C ALA A 146 -9.61 -13.07 -4.01
N ILE A 147 -8.58 -13.40 -3.22
CA ILE A 147 -8.54 -14.51 -2.26
C ILE A 147 -8.16 -13.94 -0.90
N PRO A 148 -8.84 -14.31 0.20
CA PRO A 148 -8.45 -13.86 1.54
C PRO A 148 -7.00 -14.27 1.89
N ASP A 149 -6.07 -13.32 1.85
CA ASP A 149 -4.70 -13.49 2.36
C ASP A 149 -4.70 -13.29 3.89
N PRO A 150 -4.02 -14.15 4.69
CA PRO A 150 -3.76 -13.89 6.11
C PRO A 150 -3.15 -12.51 6.42
N PHE A 151 -2.48 -11.83 5.49
CA PHE A 151 -1.89 -10.52 5.69
C PHE A 151 -2.77 -9.32 5.34
N LYS A 152 -3.97 -9.52 4.75
CA LYS A 152 -5.09 -8.59 4.48
C LYS A 152 -4.80 -7.14 4.04
N GLN A 153 -3.94 -6.41 4.74
CA GLN A 153 -3.53 -5.05 4.42
C GLN A 153 -2.05 -4.87 4.76
N ARG A 154 -1.30 -4.35 3.80
CA ARG A 154 0.11 -4.01 4.03
C ARG A 154 0.23 -2.54 4.37
N SER A 155 1.37 -2.18 4.97
CA SER A 155 1.55 -0.82 5.46
C SER A 155 2.97 -0.34 5.37
N GLY A 156 3.11 0.90 4.93
CA GLY A 156 4.32 1.70 4.99
C GLY A 156 4.28 2.70 6.13
N THR A 157 5.45 3.10 6.64
CA THR A 157 5.56 4.24 7.57
C THR A 157 6.69 5.15 7.12
N ALA A 158 6.46 6.46 7.17
CA ALA A 158 7.48 7.48 6.93
C ALA A 158 7.49 8.51 8.06
N HIS A 159 8.67 9.07 8.32
CA HIS A 159 8.84 10.16 9.28
C HIS A 159 8.74 11.51 8.57
N VAL A 160 8.01 12.43 9.19
CA VAL A 160 7.80 13.79 8.70
C VAL A 160 8.29 14.77 9.75
N THR A 161 9.18 15.68 9.34
CA THR A 161 9.63 16.80 10.15
C THR A 161 8.93 18.07 9.67
N ILE A 162 8.25 18.78 10.57
CA ILE A 162 7.59 20.06 10.28
C ILE A 162 8.29 21.14 11.11
N ASN A 163 8.95 22.07 10.43
CA ASN A 163 9.62 23.20 11.08
C ASN A 163 8.68 24.38 11.21
N VAL A 164 8.60 24.97 12.40
CA VAL A 164 7.81 26.19 12.64
C VAL A 164 8.69 27.40 12.39
N LEU A 165 8.30 28.20 11.42
CA LEU A 165 9.01 29.42 11.03
C LEU A 165 8.44 30.63 11.76
N VAL A 166 9.34 31.54 12.12
CA VAL A 166 8.99 32.87 12.63
C VAL A 166 8.21 33.62 11.57
N ARG A 167 7.27 34.47 12.01
CA ARG A 167 6.66 35.52 11.18
C ARG A 167 7.58 36.01 10.06
N MET A 168 7.08 36.05 8.82
CA MET A 168 7.60 37.03 7.87
C MET A 168 7.16 38.40 8.40
N SER A 169 8.02 39.02 9.21
CA SER A 169 7.89 40.42 9.60
C SER A 169 7.70 41.21 8.31
N HIS A 170 6.49 41.70 8.04
CA HIS A 170 6.33 42.72 7.02
C HIS A 170 7.08 43.93 7.55
N CYS A 171 8.19 44.28 6.90
CA CYS A 171 8.66 45.65 6.92
C CYS A 171 7.53 46.51 6.34
N LEU A 172 6.82 47.24 7.20
CA LEU A 172 6.17 48.50 6.88
C LEU A 172 6.42 49.46 8.05
#